data_AF-A0A2N0V7P8-F1
#
_entry.id   AF-A0A2N0V7P8-F1
#
_cell.length_a   1.000
_cell.length_b   1.000
_cell.length_c   1.000
_cell.angle_alpha   90.00
_cell.angle_beta   90.00
_cell.angle_gamma   90.00
#
_symmetry.space_group_name_H-M   'P 1'
#
loop_
_entity.id
_entity.type
_entity.pdbx_description
1 polymer ?
#
loop_
_entity_poly.entity_id
_entity_poly.type
_entity_poly.pdbx_seq_one_letter_code
_entity_poly.pdbx_strand_id
1 'polypeptide(L)'
;MSIVALLFIGFSFGAALLLLAGNILQAREPVRFTSKLAGFLLIAGLAGIQSLHLGYLLNRYDLVHSALYLFLLYGIAPSFYFYSRQLLRNDAGYSRHDVLHVLPFALCMILPYRLALPGAFLVGGGYLLWLAKTVYALRGQRQRFHWELLALGVLFAIAVAVLVLGFIWPLLDEADFIAAYSILIGLAFFAVALTLLRFPGIAADVSEAVQAAYAESTLKNIDKPAVLAKLDALMTQDKLYALETLNLGLLAEQLNLSQHQLSELINTEFQQGFSRYIREQRIAAAKKLLLAEPNASVLSIGLTVGFSTQSNFYAAFRDIVGVAPGQYRKTHAG
;
A
#
# COMPACT_ATOMS: atom_id res chain seq x y z
N MET A 1 5.34 -1.38 -39.00
CA MET A 1 5.18 -1.74 -37.57
C MET A 1 6.37 -2.54 -37.04
N SER A 2 6.83 -3.58 -37.75
CA SER A 2 7.80 -4.56 -37.20
C SER A 2 9.15 -3.98 -36.77
N ILE A 3 9.79 -3.09 -37.55
CA ILE A 3 11.08 -2.48 -37.16
C ILE A 3 10.93 -1.66 -35.87
N VAL A 4 9.85 -0.87 -35.76
CA VAL A 4 9.58 -0.04 -34.58
C VAL A 4 9.35 -0.93 -33.36
N ALA A 5 8.60 -2.02 -33.50
CA ALA A 5 8.39 -2.98 -32.43
C ALA A 5 9.72 -3.63 -31.97
N LEU A 6 10.60 -4.01 -32.90
CA LEU A 6 11.92 -4.57 -32.56
C LEU A 6 12.79 -3.57 -31.77
N LEU A 7 12.76 -2.28 -32.12
CA LEU A 7 13.46 -1.24 -31.35
C LEU A 7 12.93 -1.12 -29.92
N PHE A 8 11.61 -1.11 -29.75
CA PHE A 8 10.98 -1.04 -28.43
C PHE A 8 11.19 -2.31 -27.60
N ILE A 9 11.25 -3.48 -28.22
CA ILE A 9 11.64 -4.73 -27.55
C ILE A 9 13.06 -4.61 -27.01
N GLY A 10 14.02 -4.20 -27.85
CA GLY A 10 15.42 -4.02 -27.46
C GLY A 10 15.56 -3.02 -26.30
N PHE A 11 14.88 -1.88 -26.40
CA PHE A 11 14.82 -0.89 -25.32
C PHE A 11 14.25 -1.48 -24.02
N SER A 12 13.16 -2.25 -24.12
CA SER A 12 12.50 -2.87 -22.94
C SER A 12 13.45 -3.78 -22.16
N PHE A 13 14.30 -4.56 -22.85
CA PHE A 13 15.30 -5.39 -22.15
C PHE A 13 16.33 -4.56 -21.38
N GLY A 14 16.88 -3.52 -22.01
CA GLY A 14 17.82 -2.61 -21.34
C GLY A 14 17.18 -1.93 -20.13
N ALA A 15 15.97 -1.40 -20.30
CA ALA A 15 15.21 -0.75 -19.22
C ALA A 15 14.87 -1.75 -18.09
N ALA A 16 14.44 -2.96 -18.41
CA ALA A 16 14.14 -3.99 -17.43
C ALA A 16 15.37 -4.35 -16.59
N LEU A 17 16.54 -4.55 -17.21
CA LEU A 17 17.79 -4.82 -16.48
C LEU A 17 18.18 -3.68 -15.55
N LEU A 18 18.07 -2.43 -16.00
CA LEU A 18 18.37 -1.25 -15.19
C LEU A 18 17.40 -1.12 -14.00
N LEU A 19 16.11 -1.34 -14.20
CA LEU A 19 15.12 -1.29 -13.12
C LEU A 19 15.32 -2.42 -12.10
N LEU A 20 15.65 -3.63 -12.56
CA LEU A 20 15.99 -4.76 -11.68
C LEU A 20 17.25 -4.47 -10.87
N ALA A 21 18.32 -3.97 -11.52
CA ALA A 21 19.55 -3.58 -10.83
C ALA A 21 19.27 -2.46 -9.80
N GLY A 22 18.50 -1.44 -10.17
CA GLY A 22 18.08 -0.37 -9.26
C GLY A 22 17.34 -0.89 -8.02
N ASN A 23 16.41 -1.84 -8.21
CA ASN A 23 15.65 -2.46 -7.11
C ASN A 23 16.56 -3.25 -6.14
N ILE A 24 17.63 -3.87 -6.64
CA ILE A 24 18.63 -4.59 -5.82
C ILE A 24 19.53 -3.59 -5.08
N LEU A 25 19.99 -2.53 -5.77
CA LEU A 25 20.94 -1.55 -5.23
C LEU A 25 20.30 -0.59 -4.22
N GLN A 26 18.99 -0.33 -4.29
CA GLN A 26 18.23 0.48 -3.32
C GLN A 26 18.00 -0.21 -1.96
N ALA A 27 18.89 -1.11 -1.54
CA ALA A 27 18.80 -1.88 -0.29
C ALA A 27 18.82 -1.05 1.02
N ARG A 28 18.74 0.29 0.97
CA ARG A 28 18.77 1.18 2.13
C ARG A 28 17.40 1.56 2.70
N GLU A 29 16.31 1.36 1.98
CA GLU A 29 14.93 1.60 2.48
C GLU A 29 14.30 0.29 2.98
N PRO A 30 13.58 0.28 4.12
CA PRO A 30 12.96 -0.92 4.70
C PRO A 30 11.69 -1.34 3.93
N VAL A 31 11.82 -1.59 2.62
CA VAL A 31 10.74 -2.12 1.79
C VAL A 31 10.60 -3.63 2.04
N ARG A 32 9.38 -4.09 2.33
CA ARG A 32 9.07 -5.50 2.57
C ARG A 32 9.52 -6.38 1.39
N PHE A 33 10.10 -7.54 1.68
CA PHE A 33 10.58 -8.51 0.68
C PHE A 33 9.53 -8.84 -0.38
N THR A 34 8.27 -8.95 0.01
CA THR A 34 7.19 -9.31 -0.90
C THR A 34 6.87 -8.23 -1.94
N SER A 35 7.04 -6.94 -1.63
CA SER A 35 6.94 -5.88 -2.65
C SER A 35 8.08 -5.98 -3.66
N LYS A 36 9.31 -6.24 -3.18
CA LYS A 36 10.47 -6.44 -4.08
C LYS A 36 10.26 -7.62 -5.02
N LEU A 37 9.71 -8.72 -4.51
CA LEU A 37 9.35 -9.89 -5.31
C LEU A 37 8.25 -9.57 -6.32
N ALA A 38 7.18 -8.86 -5.93
CA ALA A 38 6.11 -8.47 -6.84
C ALA A 38 6.62 -7.54 -7.96
N GLY A 39 7.49 -6.58 -7.64
CA GLY A 39 8.15 -5.72 -8.62
C GLY A 39 9.06 -6.50 -9.57
N PHE A 40 9.83 -7.47 -9.03
CA PHE A 40 10.63 -8.38 -9.85
C PHE A 40 9.77 -9.19 -10.82
N LEU A 41 8.69 -9.82 -10.33
CA LEU A 41 7.77 -10.62 -11.14
C LEU A 41 7.10 -9.80 -12.23
N LEU A 42 6.73 -8.55 -11.94
CA LEU A 42 6.18 -7.62 -12.92
C LEU A 42 7.18 -7.36 -14.07
N ILE A 43 8.41 -6.98 -13.73
CA ILE A 43 9.44 -6.64 -14.73
C ILE A 43 9.85 -7.90 -15.52
N ALA A 44 10.06 -9.02 -14.83
CA ALA A 44 10.38 -10.30 -15.45
C ALA A 44 9.25 -10.79 -16.37
N GLY A 45 7.99 -10.61 -15.97
CA GLY A 45 6.82 -10.95 -16.78
C GLY A 45 6.75 -10.15 -18.08
N LEU A 46 6.91 -8.81 -17.99
CA LEU A 46 6.93 -7.93 -19.16
C LEU A 46 8.11 -8.22 -20.09
N ALA A 47 9.31 -8.44 -19.53
CA ALA A 47 10.48 -8.83 -20.32
C ALA A 47 10.30 -10.21 -20.98
N GLY A 48 9.63 -11.15 -20.29
CA GLY A 48 9.27 -12.46 -20.83
C GLY A 48 8.32 -12.34 -22.02
N ILE A 49 7.27 -11.53 -21.93
CA ILE A 49 6.37 -11.23 -23.06
C ILE A 49 7.14 -10.63 -24.24
N GLN A 50 8.01 -9.64 -23.99
CA GLN A 50 8.84 -9.03 -25.05
C GLN A 50 9.79 -10.05 -25.71
N SER A 51 10.31 -11.03 -24.95
CA SER A 51 11.11 -12.13 -25.49
C SER A 51 10.31 -13.02 -26.44
N LEU A 52 9.09 -13.39 -26.04
CA LEU A 52 8.21 -14.20 -26.88
C LEU A 52 7.79 -13.44 -28.15
N HIS A 53 7.51 -12.15 -28.05
CA HIS A 53 7.23 -11.28 -29.21
C HIS A 53 8.44 -11.15 -30.13
N LEU A 54 9.66 -11.05 -29.59
CA LEU A 54 10.88 -11.03 -30.39
C LEU A 54 11.04 -12.31 -31.21
N GLY A 55 10.84 -13.46 -30.58
CA GLY A 55 10.92 -14.76 -31.25
C GLY A 55 9.92 -14.90 -32.40
N TYR A 56 8.69 -14.44 -32.18
CA TYR A 56 7.65 -14.43 -33.20
C TYR A 56 7.99 -13.47 -34.35
N LEU A 57 8.31 -12.21 -34.06
CA LEU A 57 8.58 -11.18 -35.08
C LEU A 57 9.83 -11.47 -35.92
N LEU A 58 10.79 -12.21 -35.37
CA LEU A 58 11.99 -12.67 -36.08
C LEU A 58 11.81 -14.04 -36.76
N ASN A 59 10.59 -14.59 -36.75
CA ASN A 59 10.25 -15.92 -37.29
C ASN A 59 11.18 -17.04 -36.76
N ARG A 60 11.56 -16.98 -35.47
CA ARG A 60 12.45 -17.96 -34.83
C ARG A 60 11.69 -19.08 -34.13
N TYR A 61 10.61 -18.72 -33.43
CA TYR A 61 9.73 -19.65 -32.75
C TYR A 61 8.35 -19.01 -32.55
N ASP A 62 7.30 -19.83 -32.60
CA ASP A 62 5.93 -19.42 -32.27
C ASP A 62 5.55 -20.01 -30.92
N LEU A 63 5.64 -19.17 -29.89
CA LEU A 63 5.23 -19.49 -28.52
C LEU A 63 4.15 -18.53 -28.00
N VAL A 64 3.59 -17.67 -28.85
CA VAL A 64 2.57 -16.68 -28.45
C VAL A 64 1.20 -17.31 -28.17
N HIS A 65 1.01 -18.55 -28.64
CA HIS A 65 -0.14 -19.41 -28.32
C HIS A 65 0.11 -20.39 -27.16
N SER A 66 1.30 -20.35 -26.55
CA SER A 66 1.68 -21.31 -25.51
C SER A 66 1.04 -20.99 -24.15
N ALA A 67 0.95 -22.00 -23.27
CA ALA A 67 0.58 -21.82 -21.88
C ALA A 67 1.54 -20.86 -21.14
N LEU A 68 2.81 -20.82 -21.54
CA LEU A 68 3.80 -19.88 -20.99
C LEU A 68 3.42 -18.43 -21.29
N TYR A 69 3.00 -18.13 -22.52
CA TYR A 69 2.57 -16.78 -22.89
C TYR A 69 1.38 -16.31 -22.05
N LEU A 70 0.36 -17.17 -21.92
CA LEU A 70 -0.80 -16.87 -21.07
C LEU A 70 -0.42 -16.74 -19.60
N PHE A 71 0.45 -17.61 -19.08
CA PHE A 71 0.92 -17.53 -17.70
C PHE A 71 1.61 -16.20 -17.39
N LEU A 72 2.50 -15.75 -18.27
CA LEU A 72 3.17 -14.45 -18.13
C LEU A 72 2.16 -13.31 -18.21
N LEU A 73 1.23 -13.35 -19.17
CA LEU A 73 0.22 -12.32 -19.38
C LEU A 73 -0.70 -12.15 -18.16
N TYR A 74 -1.21 -13.26 -17.62
CA TYR A 74 -2.06 -13.26 -16.42
C TYR A 74 -1.29 -12.89 -15.14
N GLY A 75 0.03 -13.07 -15.12
CA GLY A 75 0.88 -12.71 -13.99
C GLY A 75 1.18 -11.22 -13.86
N ILE A 76 1.12 -10.45 -14.96
CA ILE A 76 1.46 -9.02 -14.97
C ILE A 76 0.56 -8.21 -14.04
N ALA A 77 -0.77 -8.34 -14.17
CA ALA A 77 -1.70 -7.48 -13.45
C ALA A 77 -1.72 -7.72 -11.92
N PRO A 78 -1.73 -8.97 -11.40
CA PRO A 78 -1.54 -9.24 -9.98
C PRO A 78 -0.19 -8.75 -9.44
N SER A 79 0.90 -8.95 -10.20
CA SER A 79 2.24 -8.47 -9.80
C SER A 79 2.28 -6.95 -9.66
N PHE A 80 1.69 -6.23 -10.62
CA PHE A 80 1.53 -4.79 -10.56
C PHE A 80 0.70 -4.35 -9.34
N TYR A 81 -0.41 -5.03 -9.05
CA TYR A 81 -1.24 -4.73 -7.89
C TYR A 81 -0.49 -4.89 -6.57
N PHE A 82 0.20 -6.01 -6.35
CA PHE A 82 0.91 -6.22 -5.09
C PHE A 82 2.09 -5.26 -4.91
N TYR A 83 2.79 -4.94 -6.00
CA TYR A 83 3.84 -3.92 -6.00
C TYR A 83 3.28 -2.53 -5.64
N SER A 84 2.26 -2.07 -6.39
CA SER A 84 1.66 -0.75 -6.19
C SER A 84 0.90 -0.62 -4.87
N ARG A 85 0.18 -1.65 -4.42
CA ARG A 85 -0.54 -1.63 -3.14
C ARG A 85 0.39 -1.38 -1.96
N GLN A 86 1.54 -2.05 -1.91
CA GLN A 86 2.51 -1.84 -0.83
C GLN A 86 3.18 -0.48 -0.94
N LEU A 87 3.43 0.00 -2.17
CA LEU A 87 3.95 1.34 -2.37
C LEU A 87 2.96 2.42 -1.90
N LEU A 88 1.68 2.25 -2.19
CA LEU A 88 0.64 3.26 -1.92
C LEU A 88 0.03 3.15 -0.52
N ARG A 89 0.16 2.01 0.17
CA ARG A 89 -0.39 1.76 1.51
C ARG A 89 0.66 1.12 2.41
N ASN A 90 1.32 1.91 3.26
CA ASN A 90 2.39 1.46 4.16
C ASN A 90 1.98 0.28 5.08
N ASP A 91 0.70 0.16 5.44
CA ASP A 91 0.21 -0.83 6.41
C ASP A 91 -0.65 -1.96 5.83
N ALA A 92 -0.61 -2.17 4.51
CA ALA A 92 -1.35 -3.28 3.90
C ALA A 92 -0.75 -4.65 4.30
N GLY A 93 -1.22 -5.23 5.40
CA GLY A 93 -1.05 -6.66 5.70
C GLY A 93 -1.76 -7.53 4.65
N TYR A 94 -1.39 -8.81 4.59
CA TYR A 94 -2.08 -9.78 3.73
C TYR A 94 -3.45 -10.12 4.31
N SER A 95 -4.48 -10.06 3.46
CA SER A 95 -5.84 -10.44 3.81
C SER A 95 -6.18 -11.81 3.22
N ARG A 96 -7.18 -12.51 3.78
CA ARG A 96 -7.71 -13.75 3.18
C ARG A 96 -8.24 -13.52 1.76
N HIS A 97 -8.68 -12.31 1.43
CA HIS A 97 -9.15 -11.94 0.09
C HIS A 97 -8.00 -11.84 -0.91
N ASP A 98 -6.74 -11.74 -0.46
CA ASP A 98 -5.60 -11.61 -1.36
C ASP A 98 -5.37 -12.92 -2.16
N VAL A 99 -5.90 -14.04 -1.67
CA VAL A 99 -5.92 -15.33 -2.39
C VAL A 99 -6.71 -15.23 -3.69
N LEU A 100 -7.69 -14.33 -3.80
CA LEU A 100 -8.46 -14.11 -5.03
C LEU A 100 -7.56 -13.63 -6.19
N HIS A 101 -6.42 -13.02 -5.90
CA HIS A 101 -5.44 -12.60 -6.91
C HIS A 101 -4.64 -13.77 -7.52
N VAL A 102 -4.82 -15.00 -7.00
CA VAL A 102 -4.31 -16.23 -7.61
C VAL A 102 -5.27 -16.78 -8.67
N LEU A 103 -6.57 -16.44 -8.60
CA LEU A 103 -7.59 -16.90 -9.57
C LEU A 103 -7.23 -16.61 -11.04
N PRO A 104 -6.62 -15.48 -11.42
CA PRO A 104 -6.14 -15.23 -12.77
C PRO A 104 -5.27 -16.39 -13.32
N PHE A 105 -4.41 -17.00 -12.50
CA PHE A 105 -3.58 -18.13 -12.93
C PHE A 105 -4.38 -19.43 -13.09
N ALA A 106 -5.44 -19.63 -12.31
CA ALA A 106 -6.33 -20.78 -12.51
C ALA A 106 -7.13 -20.63 -13.81
N LEU A 107 -7.60 -19.41 -14.11
CA LEU A 107 -8.35 -19.10 -15.32
C LEU A 107 -7.52 -19.37 -16.59
N CYS A 108 -6.22 -19.05 -16.59
CA CYS A 108 -5.37 -19.26 -17.75
C CYS A 108 -5.13 -20.73 -18.10
N MET A 109 -5.29 -21.64 -17.14
CA MET A 109 -5.14 -23.10 -17.36
C MET A 109 -6.43 -23.76 -17.88
N ILE A 110 -7.59 -23.18 -17.60
CA ILE A 110 -8.90 -23.79 -17.88
C ILE A 110 -9.47 -23.27 -19.21
N LEU A 111 -9.28 -21.99 -19.52
CA LEU A 111 -9.89 -21.37 -20.68
C LEU A 111 -9.13 -21.65 -21.99
N PRO A 112 -9.83 -21.87 -23.12
CA PRO A 112 -9.17 -21.94 -24.42
C PRO A 112 -8.56 -20.58 -24.79
N TYR A 113 -7.49 -20.59 -25.58
CA TYR A 113 -6.70 -19.39 -25.91
C TYR A 113 -7.55 -18.19 -26.36
N ARG A 114 -8.55 -18.42 -27.24
CA ARG A 114 -9.45 -17.38 -27.76
C ARG A 114 -10.22 -16.62 -26.68
N LEU A 115 -10.51 -17.26 -25.54
CA LEU A 115 -11.16 -16.65 -24.38
C LEU A 115 -10.12 -16.20 -23.34
N ALA A 116 -9.05 -16.96 -23.17
CA ALA A 116 -8.00 -16.66 -22.21
C ALA A 116 -7.28 -15.35 -22.54
N LEU A 117 -6.98 -15.05 -23.80
CA LEU A 117 -6.30 -13.83 -24.21
C LEU A 117 -7.08 -12.56 -23.81
N PRO A 118 -8.31 -12.31 -24.29
CA PRO A 118 -9.10 -11.15 -23.86
C PRO A 118 -9.44 -11.19 -22.36
N GLY A 119 -9.55 -12.39 -21.77
CA GLY A 119 -9.73 -12.56 -20.33
C GLY A 119 -8.59 -11.97 -19.51
N ALA A 120 -7.34 -12.06 -19.97
CA ALA A 120 -6.19 -11.49 -19.29
C ALA A 120 -6.26 -9.95 -19.25
N PHE A 121 -6.69 -9.34 -20.36
CA PHE A 121 -6.90 -7.90 -20.45
C PHE A 121 -8.10 -7.45 -19.60
N LEU A 122 -9.19 -8.22 -19.55
CA LEU A 122 -10.32 -7.95 -18.67
C LEU A 122 -9.90 -7.96 -17.19
N VAL A 123 -9.11 -8.96 -16.77
CA VAL A 123 -8.50 -9.01 -15.44
C VAL A 123 -7.64 -7.77 -15.20
N GLY A 124 -6.78 -7.42 -16.16
CA GLY A 124 -5.98 -6.18 -16.14
C GLY A 124 -6.82 -4.92 -15.97
N GLY A 125 -7.97 -4.84 -16.66
CA GLY A 125 -8.93 -3.74 -16.55
C GLY A 125 -9.50 -3.58 -15.13
N GLY A 126 -9.77 -4.69 -14.44
CA GLY A 126 -10.19 -4.66 -13.03
C GLY A 126 -9.14 -4.02 -12.11
N TYR A 127 -7.87 -4.40 -12.28
CA TYR A 127 -6.76 -3.77 -11.54
C TYR A 127 -6.54 -2.31 -11.95
N LEU A 128 -6.76 -1.98 -13.23
CA LEU A 128 -6.67 -0.61 -13.73
C LEU A 128 -7.75 0.29 -13.11
N LEU A 129 -8.97 -0.21 -12.92
CA LEU A 129 -10.04 0.51 -12.21
C LEU A 129 -9.69 0.75 -10.73
N TRP A 130 -9.10 -0.26 -10.06
CA TRP A 130 -8.59 -0.10 -8.70
C TRP A 130 -7.52 0.99 -8.61
N LEU A 131 -6.57 0.99 -9.55
CA LEU A 131 -5.54 2.02 -9.64
C LEU A 131 -6.18 3.39 -9.91
N ALA A 132 -7.09 3.49 -10.89
CA ALA A 132 -7.78 4.73 -11.24
C ALA A 132 -8.48 5.36 -10.04
N LYS A 133 -9.18 4.56 -9.23
CA LYS A 133 -9.84 5.03 -8.00
C LYS A 133 -8.83 5.58 -6.99
N THR A 134 -7.69 4.90 -6.85
CA THR A 134 -6.63 5.30 -5.91
C THR A 134 -5.96 6.61 -6.36
N VAL A 135 -5.66 6.73 -7.65
CA VAL A 135 -5.06 7.94 -8.24
C VAL A 135 -6.06 9.11 -8.27
N TYR A 136 -7.35 8.85 -8.49
CA TYR A 136 -8.38 9.89 -8.48
C TYR A 136 -8.51 10.55 -7.11
N ALA A 137 -8.29 9.81 -6.02
CA ALA A 137 -8.29 10.37 -4.67
C ALA A 137 -7.22 11.48 -4.51
N LEU A 138 -6.10 11.39 -5.25
CA LEU A 138 -5.03 12.38 -5.25
C LEU A 138 -5.40 13.72 -5.89
N ARG A 139 -6.57 13.82 -6.55
CA ARG A 139 -6.97 15.05 -7.26
C ARG A 139 -7.04 16.28 -6.35
N GLY A 140 -7.31 16.09 -5.05
CA GLY A 140 -7.34 17.17 -4.06
C GLY A 140 -5.97 17.82 -3.83
N GLN A 141 -4.88 17.10 -4.12
CA GLN A 141 -3.50 17.55 -3.91
C GLN A 141 -2.81 18.04 -5.20
N ARG A 142 -3.59 18.27 -6.28
CA ARG A 142 -3.10 18.63 -7.62
C ARG A 142 -2.16 19.83 -7.67
N GLN A 143 -2.35 20.81 -6.80
CA GLN A 143 -1.53 22.03 -6.75
C GLN A 143 -0.06 21.74 -6.38
N ARG A 144 0.20 20.62 -5.68
CA ARG A 144 1.54 20.24 -5.20
C ARG A 144 2.24 19.22 -6.11
N PHE A 145 1.50 18.44 -6.92
CA PHE A 145 1.99 17.26 -7.64
C PHE A 145 1.60 17.21 -9.13
N HIS A 146 1.55 18.36 -9.82
CA HIS A 146 0.94 18.41 -11.16
C HIS A 146 1.71 17.61 -12.22
N TRP A 147 3.05 17.55 -12.14
CA TRP A 147 3.87 16.81 -13.11
C TRP A 147 3.87 15.31 -12.83
N GLU A 148 3.86 14.92 -11.56
CA GLU A 148 3.76 13.54 -11.09
C GLU A 148 2.42 12.93 -11.51
N LEU A 149 1.33 13.70 -11.37
CA LEU A 149 0.01 13.31 -11.85
C LEU A 149 -0.06 13.22 -13.38
N LEU A 150 0.67 14.07 -14.11
CA LEU A 150 0.76 13.97 -15.57
C LEU A 150 1.51 12.68 -15.98
N ALA A 151 2.63 12.37 -15.35
CA ALA A 151 3.38 11.14 -15.60
C ALA A 151 2.54 9.89 -15.34
N LEU A 152 1.81 9.88 -14.22
CA LEU A 152 0.88 8.81 -13.87
C LEU A 152 -0.30 8.72 -14.84
N GLY A 153 -0.79 9.86 -15.32
CA GLY A 153 -1.81 9.94 -16.37
C GLY A 153 -1.36 9.35 -17.70
N VAL A 154 -0.09 9.57 -18.10
CA VAL A 154 0.50 8.95 -19.30
C VAL A 154 0.57 7.44 -19.16
N LEU A 155 1.06 6.92 -18.02
CA LEU A 155 1.09 5.48 -17.74
C LEU A 155 -0.32 4.87 -17.77
N PHE A 156 -1.30 5.57 -17.20
CA PHE A 156 -2.70 5.17 -17.23
C PHE A 156 -3.25 5.11 -18.67
N ALA A 157 -2.96 6.12 -19.49
CA ALA A 157 -3.37 6.14 -20.90
C ALA A 157 -2.77 4.97 -21.70
N ILE A 158 -1.49 4.64 -21.46
CA ILE A 158 -0.85 3.46 -22.07
C ILE A 158 -1.55 2.17 -21.62
N ALA A 159 -1.88 2.03 -20.33
CA ALA A 159 -2.60 0.87 -19.82
C ALA A 159 -4.01 0.74 -20.43
N VAL A 160 -4.73 1.85 -20.63
CA VAL A 160 -6.01 1.85 -21.37
C VAL A 160 -5.81 1.45 -22.82
N ALA A 161 -4.75 1.92 -23.49
CA ALA A 161 -4.45 1.51 -24.87
C ALA A 161 -4.15 0.01 -24.97
N VAL A 162 -3.41 -0.57 -24.01
CA VAL A 162 -3.18 -2.02 -23.92
C VAL A 162 -4.49 -2.79 -23.72
N LEU A 163 -5.37 -2.29 -22.84
CA LEU A 163 -6.69 -2.89 -22.61
C LEU A 163 -7.51 -2.91 -23.90
N VAL A 164 -7.61 -1.76 -24.59
CA VAL A 164 -8.34 -1.64 -25.86
C VAL A 164 -7.74 -2.57 -26.92
N LEU A 165 -6.41 -2.59 -27.06
CA LEU A 165 -5.71 -3.49 -27.98
C LEU A 165 -6.09 -4.96 -27.74
N GLY A 166 -6.16 -5.36 -26.48
CA GLY A 166 -6.57 -6.69 -26.04
C GLY A 166 -8.01 -7.08 -26.39
N PHE A 167 -8.92 -6.12 -26.61
CA PHE A 167 -10.30 -6.39 -27.04
C PHE A 167 -10.47 -6.33 -28.56
N ILE A 168 -9.72 -5.49 -29.25
CA ILE A 168 -9.77 -5.38 -30.71
C ILE A 168 -8.89 -6.43 -31.42
N TRP A 169 -8.18 -7.28 -30.67
CA TRP A 169 -7.30 -8.32 -31.22
C TRP A 169 -7.91 -9.18 -32.35
N PRO A 170 -9.22 -9.54 -32.35
CA PRO A 170 -9.78 -10.37 -33.42
C PRO A 170 -9.90 -9.62 -34.76
N LEU A 171 -9.76 -8.29 -34.74
CA LEU A 171 -9.83 -7.41 -35.91
C LEU A 171 -8.45 -7.14 -36.52
N LEU A 172 -7.39 -7.61 -35.87
CA LEU A 172 -6.01 -7.36 -36.26
C LEU A 172 -5.35 -8.64 -36.75
N ASP A 173 -4.45 -8.51 -37.71
CA ASP A 173 -3.50 -9.57 -38.01
C ASP A 173 -2.60 -9.80 -36.78
N GLU A 174 -2.22 -11.07 -36.56
CA GLU A 174 -1.48 -11.46 -35.36
C GLU A 174 -0.15 -10.70 -35.22
N ALA A 175 0.57 -10.53 -36.32
CA ALA A 175 1.81 -9.76 -36.34
C ALA A 175 1.62 -8.29 -35.98
N ASP A 176 0.49 -7.69 -36.38
CA ASP A 176 0.16 -6.29 -36.05
C ASP A 176 -0.26 -6.14 -34.59
N PHE A 177 -1.04 -7.09 -34.05
CA PHE A 177 -1.36 -7.15 -32.63
C PHE A 177 -0.09 -7.25 -31.78
N ILE A 178 0.81 -8.19 -32.12
CA ILE A 178 2.08 -8.40 -31.40
C ILE A 178 2.95 -7.14 -31.50
N ALA A 179 3.14 -6.59 -32.69
CA ALA A 179 3.93 -5.38 -32.86
C ALA A 179 3.38 -4.19 -32.08
N ALA A 180 2.06 -3.95 -32.12
CA ALA A 180 1.42 -2.89 -31.34
C ALA A 180 1.59 -3.12 -29.84
N TYR A 181 1.45 -4.36 -29.37
CA TYR A 181 1.58 -4.68 -27.96
C TYR A 181 3.03 -4.49 -27.46
N SER A 182 4.02 -4.93 -28.24
CA SER A 182 5.44 -4.71 -27.92
C SER A 182 5.80 -3.23 -27.85
N ILE A 183 5.24 -2.40 -28.74
CA ILE A 183 5.43 -0.94 -28.72
C ILE A 183 4.85 -0.33 -27.45
N LEU A 184 3.63 -0.71 -27.06
CA LEU A 184 2.99 -0.19 -25.85
C LEU A 184 3.76 -0.58 -24.57
N ILE A 185 4.28 -1.80 -24.48
CA ILE A 185 5.15 -2.22 -23.36
C ILE A 185 6.43 -1.37 -23.35
N GLY A 186 7.06 -1.17 -24.51
CA GLY A 186 8.25 -0.33 -24.61
C GLY A 186 8.02 1.13 -24.24
N LEU A 187 6.88 1.71 -24.66
CA LEU A 187 6.44 3.04 -24.25
C LEU A 187 6.20 3.12 -22.74
N ALA A 188 5.65 2.07 -22.12
CA ALA A 188 5.50 2.02 -20.66
C ALA A 188 6.86 2.03 -19.95
N PHE A 189 7.82 1.21 -20.39
CA PHE A 189 9.19 1.25 -19.86
C PHE A 189 9.83 2.62 -20.05
N PHE A 190 9.63 3.26 -21.20
CA PHE A 190 10.19 4.58 -21.49
C PHE A 190 9.59 5.64 -20.58
N ALA A 191 8.27 5.63 -20.41
CA ALA A 191 7.57 6.54 -19.50
C ALA A 191 8.02 6.34 -18.04
N VAL A 192 8.17 5.09 -17.57
CA VAL A 192 8.69 4.79 -16.23
C VAL A 192 10.13 5.31 -16.08
N ALA A 193 11.02 5.03 -17.03
CA ALA A 193 12.40 5.49 -16.99
C ALA A 193 12.49 7.02 -16.95
N LEU A 194 11.75 7.72 -17.81
CA LEU A 194 11.70 9.18 -17.83
C LEU A 194 11.16 9.75 -16.52
N THR A 195 10.13 9.11 -15.97
CA THR A 195 9.53 9.53 -14.69
C THR A 195 10.53 9.40 -13.54
N LEU A 196 11.24 8.28 -13.44
CA LEU A 196 12.25 8.07 -12.40
C LEU A 196 13.47 8.98 -12.57
N LEU A 197 13.87 9.30 -13.80
CA LEU A 197 14.94 10.26 -14.07
C LEU A 197 14.54 11.69 -13.68
N ARG A 198 13.29 12.07 -13.94
CA ARG A 198 12.80 13.43 -13.67
C ARG A 198 12.38 13.64 -12.21
N PHE A 199 11.91 12.59 -11.55
CA PHE A 199 11.35 12.58 -10.19
C PHE A 199 11.90 11.37 -9.39
N PRO A 200 13.15 11.41 -8.93
CA PRO A 200 13.80 10.29 -8.24
C PRO A 200 13.12 9.88 -6.91
N GLY A 201 12.19 10.70 -6.39
CA GLY A 201 11.40 10.44 -5.18
C GLY A 201 9.91 10.18 -5.41
N ILE A 202 9.44 10.10 -6.65
CA ILE A 202 7.99 10.06 -6.97
C ILE A 202 7.23 8.96 -6.23
N ALA A 203 7.88 7.82 -5.99
CA ALA A 203 7.28 6.69 -5.32
C ALA A 203 6.91 7.02 -3.87
N ALA A 204 7.78 7.75 -3.15
CA ALA A 204 7.53 8.23 -1.79
C ALA A 204 6.49 9.35 -1.78
N ASP A 205 6.63 10.33 -2.69
CA ASP A 205 5.72 11.46 -2.82
C ASP A 205 4.27 11.02 -3.08
N VAL A 206 4.08 10.10 -4.03
CA VAL A 206 2.77 9.53 -4.35
C VAL A 206 2.23 8.69 -3.19
N SER A 207 3.08 7.96 -2.47
CA SER A 207 2.66 7.21 -1.27
C SER A 207 2.13 8.13 -0.18
N GLU A 208 2.89 9.18 0.17
CA GLU A 208 2.50 10.19 1.16
C GLU A 208 1.18 10.86 0.74
N ALA A 209 1.07 11.27 -0.52
CA ALA A 209 -0.13 11.89 -1.04
C ALA A 209 -1.35 10.95 -0.97
N VAL A 210 -1.20 9.66 -1.30
CA VAL A 210 -2.29 8.68 -1.22
C VAL A 210 -2.72 8.45 0.22
N GLN A 211 -1.77 8.36 1.15
CA GLN A 211 -2.07 8.21 2.58
C GLN A 211 -2.83 9.42 3.12
N ALA A 212 -2.39 10.64 2.77
CA ALA A 212 -3.07 11.86 3.18
C ALA A 212 -4.48 11.98 2.57
N ALA A 213 -4.66 11.65 1.29
CA ALA A 213 -5.99 11.65 0.64
C ALA A 213 -6.92 10.58 1.22
N TYR A 214 -6.37 9.42 1.60
CA TYR A 214 -7.11 8.37 2.27
C TYR A 214 -7.58 8.81 3.65
N ALA A 215 -6.70 9.42 4.45
CA ALA A 215 -7.04 9.97 5.76
C ALA A 215 -8.09 11.06 5.71
N GLU A 216 -7.97 11.98 4.76
CA GLU A 216 -9.00 12.97 4.51
C GLU A 216 -10.34 12.31 4.18
N SER A 217 -10.34 11.26 3.33
CA SER A 217 -11.58 10.58 2.91
C SER A 217 -12.30 9.84 4.05
N THR A 218 -11.55 9.17 4.93
CA THR A 218 -12.14 8.41 6.04
C THR A 218 -12.72 9.34 7.10
N LEU A 219 -12.09 10.50 7.31
CA LEU A 219 -12.50 11.50 8.31
C LEU A 219 -13.50 12.52 7.76
N LYS A 220 -13.74 12.58 6.44
CA LYS A 220 -14.56 13.60 5.77
C LYS A 220 -16.00 13.71 6.27
N ASN A 221 -16.58 12.60 6.72
CA ASN A 221 -17.96 12.53 7.19
C ASN A 221 -18.07 12.60 8.72
N ILE A 222 -17.01 13.01 9.40
CA ILE A 222 -16.95 13.05 10.86
C ILE A 222 -16.81 14.51 11.29
N ASP A 223 -17.65 14.93 12.24
CA ASP A 223 -17.44 16.19 12.96
C ASP A 223 -16.25 16.02 13.91
N LYS A 224 -15.05 16.24 13.37
CA LYS A 224 -13.78 16.02 14.05
C LYS A 224 -13.68 16.81 15.38
N PRO A 225 -14.04 18.10 15.46
CA PRO A 225 -14.11 18.83 16.73
C PRO A 225 -15.02 18.15 17.76
N ALA A 226 -16.24 17.76 17.37
CA ALA A 226 -17.18 17.11 18.29
C ALA A 226 -16.67 15.75 18.78
N VAL A 227 -16.06 14.97 17.88
CA VAL A 227 -15.47 13.66 18.22
C VAL A 227 -14.26 13.81 19.14
N LEU A 228 -13.39 14.79 18.92
CA LEU A 228 -12.24 15.04 19.80
C LEU A 228 -12.69 15.50 21.19
N ALA A 229 -13.71 16.36 21.26
CA ALA A 229 -14.30 16.75 22.54
C ALA A 229 -14.91 15.55 23.27
N LYS A 230 -15.59 14.65 22.55
CA LYS A 230 -16.13 13.41 23.13
C LYS A 230 -15.04 12.45 23.57
N LEU A 231 -13.97 12.30 22.79
CA LEU A 231 -12.80 11.48 23.16
C LEU A 231 -12.15 12.01 24.44
N ASP A 232 -11.96 13.33 24.54
CA ASP A 232 -11.41 13.95 25.74
C ASP A 232 -12.32 13.72 26.96
N ALA A 233 -13.64 13.84 26.80
CA ALA A 233 -14.59 13.54 27.88
C ALA A 233 -14.52 12.07 28.33
N LEU A 234 -14.49 11.12 27.39
CA LEU A 234 -14.34 9.69 27.70
C LEU A 234 -13.03 9.38 28.44
N MET A 235 -11.95 10.08 28.09
CA MET A 235 -10.65 9.87 28.75
C MET A 235 -10.57 10.59 30.10
N THR A 236 -11.06 11.81 30.23
CA THR A 236 -10.86 12.63 31.44
C THR A 236 -11.96 12.42 32.47
N GLN A 237 -13.22 12.34 32.05
CA GLN A 237 -14.39 12.24 32.93
C GLN A 237 -14.71 10.77 33.23
N ASP A 238 -14.92 9.97 32.18
CA ASP A 238 -15.30 8.55 32.33
C ASP A 238 -14.10 7.64 32.62
N LYS A 239 -12.88 8.18 32.49
CA LYS A 239 -11.61 7.47 32.71
C LYS A 239 -11.57 6.13 31.97
N LEU A 240 -12.06 6.10 30.74
CA LEU A 240 -12.21 4.86 29.97
C LEU A 240 -10.87 4.12 29.83
N TYR A 241 -9.74 4.85 29.88
CA TYR A 241 -8.39 4.28 29.91
C TYR A 241 -8.17 3.26 31.05
N ALA A 242 -8.89 3.38 32.17
CA ALA A 242 -8.75 2.50 33.33
C ALA A 242 -9.39 1.12 33.11
N LEU A 243 -10.24 0.97 32.09
CA LEU A 243 -10.81 -0.31 31.72
C LEU A 243 -9.73 -1.22 31.13
N GLU A 244 -9.45 -2.35 31.78
CA GLU A 244 -8.43 -3.31 31.34
C GLU A 244 -8.75 -3.86 29.94
N THR A 245 -10.03 -4.11 29.66
CA THR A 245 -10.53 -4.66 28.39
C THR A 245 -10.61 -3.64 27.26
N LEU A 246 -10.26 -2.37 27.51
CA LEU A 246 -10.33 -1.32 26.50
C LEU A 246 -9.48 -1.68 25.28
N ASN A 247 -10.14 -1.71 24.13
CA ASN A 247 -9.52 -1.93 22.84
C ASN A 247 -10.07 -0.91 21.82
N LEU A 248 -9.44 -0.87 20.64
CA LEU A 248 -9.79 0.05 19.57
C LEU A 248 -11.27 -0.06 19.16
N GLY A 249 -11.82 -1.27 19.14
CA GLY A 249 -13.22 -1.53 18.82
C GLY A 249 -14.19 -0.89 19.80
N LEU A 250 -13.97 -1.11 21.10
CA LEU A 250 -14.80 -0.54 22.15
C LEU A 250 -14.78 0.99 22.14
N LEU A 251 -13.60 1.61 22.00
CA LEU A 251 -13.52 3.07 21.94
C LEU A 251 -14.16 3.62 20.65
N ALA A 252 -14.01 2.93 19.52
CA ALA A 252 -14.62 3.34 18.26
C ALA A 252 -16.15 3.33 18.36
N GLU A 253 -16.72 2.30 18.98
CA GLU A 253 -18.15 2.19 19.24
C GLU A 253 -18.65 3.35 20.13
N GLN A 254 -17.93 3.68 21.21
CA GLN A 254 -18.28 4.81 22.07
C GLN A 254 -18.24 6.16 21.34
N LEU A 255 -17.41 6.28 20.30
CA LEU A 255 -17.29 7.49 19.48
C LEU A 255 -18.21 7.47 18.23
N ASN A 256 -19.02 6.42 18.04
CA ASN A 256 -19.80 6.18 16.82
C ASN A 256 -18.93 6.18 15.54
N LEU A 257 -17.73 5.59 15.64
CA LEU A 257 -16.76 5.48 14.56
C LEU A 257 -16.52 4.02 14.18
N SER A 258 -16.05 3.79 12.96
CA SER A 258 -15.37 2.54 12.63
C SER A 258 -13.99 2.49 13.30
N GLN A 259 -13.47 1.28 13.57
CA GLN A 259 -12.11 1.10 14.10
C GLN A 259 -11.05 1.78 13.22
N HIS A 260 -11.27 1.75 11.91
CA HIS A 260 -10.40 2.42 10.95
C HIS A 260 -10.38 3.94 11.18
N GLN A 261 -11.56 4.56 11.26
CA GLN A 261 -11.69 6.00 11.53
C GLN A 261 -11.04 6.41 12.85
N LEU A 262 -11.21 5.63 13.91
CA LEU A 262 -10.59 5.94 15.19
C LEU A 262 -9.06 5.81 15.14
N SER A 263 -8.54 4.73 14.55
CA SER A 263 -7.09 4.55 14.43
C SER A 263 -6.46 5.69 13.64
N GLU A 264 -7.12 6.11 12.56
CA GLU A 264 -6.69 7.20 11.71
C GLU A 264 -6.75 8.54 12.44
N LEU A 265 -7.85 8.83 13.14
CA LEU A 265 -7.99 10.03 13.97
C LEU A 265 -6.85 10.13 14.98
N ILE A 266 -6.55 9.05 15.72
CA ILE A 266 -5.50 9.08 16.75
C ILE A 266 -4.12 9.30 16.11
N ASN A 267 -3.82 8.61 15.01
CA ASN A 267 -2.56 8.78 14.30
C ASN A 267 -2.39 10.22 13.80
N THR A 268 -3.44 10.82 13.21
CA THR A 268 -3.36 12.20 12.69
C THR A 268 -3.25 13.25 13.79
N GLU A 269 -4.01 13.13 14.88
CA GLU A 269 -4.10 14.17 15.91
C GLU A 269 -3.02 14.08 16.97
N PHE A 270 -2.60 12.86 17.32
CA PHE A 270 -1.65 12.61 18.41
C PHE A 270 -0.30 12.07 17.92
N GLN A 271 -0.14 11.80 16.61
CA GLN A 271 1.10 11.30 15.99
C GLN A 271 1.59 10.00 16.64
N GLN A 272 0.66 9.13 17.03
CA GLN A 272 0.93 7.85 17.67
C GLN A 272 -0.20 6.84 17.47
N GLY A 273 0.11 5.55 17.62
CA GLY A 273 -0.91 4.49 17.57
C GLY A 273 -1.76 4.38 18.84
N PHE A 274 -2.97 3.81 18.71
CA PHE A 274 -3.95 3.64 19.80
C PHE A 274 -3.36 3.05 21.09
N SER A 275 -2.59 1.95 21.00
CA SER A 275 -2.03 1.28 22.18
C SER A 275 -1.06 2.18 22.96
N ARG A 276 -0.31 3.04 22.26
CA ARG A 276 0.59 4.00 22.89
C ARG A 276 -0.21 5.14 23.51
N TYR A 277 -1.19 5.67 22.79
CA TYR A 277 -2.10 6.70 23.29
C TYR A 277 -2.76 6.30 24.62
N ILE A 278 -3.37 5.10 24.69
CA ILE A 278 -3.99 4.62 25.93
C ILE A 278 -2.95 4.45 27.05
N ARG A 279 -1.77 3.92 26.73
CA ARG A 279 -0.69 3.76 27.71
C ARG A 279 -0.26 5.11 28.30
N GLU A 280 -0.11 6.13 27.46
CA GLU A 280 0.21 7.49 27.92
C GLU A 280 -0.88 8.07 28.82
N GLN A 281 -2.16 7.85 28.51
CA GLN A 281 -3.28 8.23 29.39
C GLN A 281 -3.22 7.51 30.76
N ARG A 282 -2.99 6.19 30.76
CA ARG A 282 -2.85 5.40 32.00
C ARG A 282 -1.68 5.87 32.85
N ILE A 283 -0.52 6.14 32.24
CA ILE A 283 0.67 6.63 32.94
C ILE A 283 0.46 8.06 33.45
N ALA A 284 -0.20 8.93 32.69
CA ALA A 284 -0.55 10.27 33.15
C ALA A 284 -1.44 10.23 34.41
N ALA A 285 -2.44 9.34 34.44
CA ALA A 285 -3.25 9.10 35.62
C ALA A 285 -2.44 8.51 36.79
N ALA A 286 -1.57 7.53 36.52
CA ALA A 286 -0.73 6.90 37.54
C ALA A 286 0.21 7.92 38.22
N LYS A 287 0.80 8.84 37.46
CA LYS A 287 1.64 9.92 38.02
C LYS A 287 0.87 10.74 39.05
N LYS A 288 -0.38 11.12 38.75
CA LYS A 288 -1.24 11.88 39.68
C LYS A 288 -1.53 11.08 40.95
N LEU A 289 -1.93 9.80 40.81
CA LEU A 289 -2.21 8.92 41.95
C LEU A 289 -0.99 8.64 42.81
N LEU A 290 0.19 8.48 42.20
CA LEU A 290 1.45 8.26 42.94
C LEU A 290 1.79 9.41 43.90
N LEU A 291 1.40 10.64 43.56
CA LEU A 291 1.64 11.82 44.37
C LEU A 291 0.50 12.11 45.35
N ALA A 292 -0.75 11.87 44.92
CA ALA A 292 -1.93 12.10 45.74
C ALA A 292 -2.11 11.05 46.85
N GLU A 293 -1.65 9.82 46.62
CA GLU A 293 -1.83 8.69 47.53
C GLU A 293 -0.47 8.07 47.94
N PRO A 294 0.31 8.74 48.81
CA PRO A 294 1.65 8.28 49.17
C PRO A 294 1.67 6.90 49.84
N ASN A 295 0.58 6.53 50.52
CA ASN A 295 0.43 5.26 51.24
C ASN A 295 -0.08 4.12 50.34
N ALA A 296 -0.60 4.40 49.15
CA ALA A 296 -1.08 3.35 48.25
C ALA A 296 0.10 2.58 47.66
N SER A 297 -0.03 1.25 47.52
CA SER A 297 1.03 0.45 46.91
C SER A 297 1.20 0.82 45.43
N VAL A 298 2.42 0.72 44.90
CA VAL A 298 2.68 0.99 43.48
C VAL A 298 1.92 0.00 42.58
N LEU A 299 1.73 -1.24 43.04
CA LEU A 299 0.95 -2.26 42.36
C LEU A 299 -0.53 -1.87 42.27
N SER A 300 -1.14 -1.48 43.40
CA SER A 300 -2.57 -1.11 43.43
C SER A 300 -2.86 0.08 42.51
N ILE A 301 -1.96 1.07 42.44
CA ILE A 301 -2.09 2.18 41.49
C ILE A 301 -2.03 1.69 40.04
N GLY A 302 -1.08 0.80 39.71
CA GLY A 302 -0.96 0.22 38.37
C GLY A 302 -2.23 -0.52 37.93
N LEU A 303 -2.81 -1.32 38.83
CA LEU A 303 -4.09 -2.01 38.58
C LEU A 303 -5.26 -1.02 38.43
N THR A 304 -5.30 0.02 39.27
CA THR A 304 -6.36 1.05 39.25
C THR A 304 -6.41 1.82 37.94
N VAL A 305 -5.26 2.05 37.29
CA VAL A 305 -5.22 2.71 35.98
C VAL A 305 -5.34 1.73 34.80
N GLY A 306 -5.70 0.47 35.04
CA GLY A 306 -6.06 -0.49 34.00
C GLY A 306 -4.92 -1.34 33.44
N PHE A 307 -3.77 -1.44 34.12
CA PHE A 307 -2.77 -2.46 33.76
C PHE A 307 -3.13 -3.82 34.36
N SER A 308 -2.97 -4.88 33.58
CA SER A 308 -3.26 -6.25 33.99
C SER A 308 -2.22 -6.85 34.94
N THR A 309 -0.97 -6.39 34.86
CA THR A 309 0.15 -6.93 35.65
C THR A 309 1.14 -5.84 36.08
N GLN A 310 1.85 -6.11 37.18
CA GLN A 310 2.92 -5.23 37.68
C GLN A 310 4.03 -5.04 36.65
N SER A 311 4.46 -6.11 35.98
CA SER A 311 5.54 -6.07 35.01
C SER A 311 5.20 -5.16 33.82
N ASN A 312 3.97 -5.25 33.31
CA ASN A 312 3.49 -4.39 32.22
C ASN A 312 3.45 -2.92 32.64
N PHE A 313 2.97 -2.64 33.86
CA PHE A 313 2.97 -1.28 34.40
C PHE A 313 4.37 -0.70 34.55
N TYR A 314 5.31 -1.44 35.17
CA TYR A 314 6.68 -0.98 35.39
C TYR A 314 7.46 -0.79 34.09
N ALA A 315 7.21 -1.62 33.07
CA ALA A 315 7.80 -1.46 31.75
C ALA A 315 7.26 -0.19 31.07
N ALA A 316 5.94 -0.03 31.02
CA ALA A 316 5.28 1.14 30.43
C ALA A 316 5.68 2.46 31.11
N PHE A 317 5.77 2.47 32.44
CA PHE A 317 6.12 3.67 33.20
C PHE A 317 7.58 4.08 32.93
N ARG A 318 8.51 3.11 32.88
CA ARG A 318 9.92 3.39 32.55
C ARG A 318 10.08 3.86 31.10
N ASP A 319 9.36 3.26 30.17
CA ASP A 319 9.35 3.64 28.76
C ASP A 319 8.91 5.11 28.57
N ILE A 320 7.82 5.52 29.23
CA ILE A 320 7.23 6.86 29.05
C ILE A 320 7.88 7.93 29.93
N VAL A 321 8.27 7.60 31.16
CA VAL A 321 8.74 8.57 32.18
C VAL A 321 10.26 8.51 32.37
N GLY A 322 10.93 7.45 31.91
CA GLY A 322 12.37 7.24 32.04
C GLY A 322 12.83 6.65 33.38
N VAL A 323 11.95 6.59 34.39
CA VAL A 323 12.28 6.07 35.73
C VAL A 323 11.21 5.09 36.24
N ALA A 324 11.54 4.28 37.25
CA ALA A 324 10.57 3.39 37.85
C ALA A 324 9.51 4.17 38.67
N PRO A 325 8.25 3.69 38.75
CA PRO A 325 7.16 4.42 39.43
C PRO A 325 7.43 4.69 40.92
N GLY A 326 8.08 3.75 41.61
CA GLY A 326 8.50 3.96 43.01
C GLY A 326 9.59 5.04 43.16
N GLN A 327 10.50 5.13 42.18
CA GLN A 327 11.51 6.19 42.15
C GLN A 327 10.88 7.54 41.85
N TYR A 328 9.95 7.59 40.87
CA TYR A 328 9.19 8.79 40.55
C TYR A 328 8.47 9.36 41.79
N ARG A 329 7.83 8.49 42.58
CA ARG A 329 7.20 8.89 43.84
C ARG A 329 8.21 9.52 44.80
N LYS A 330 9.36 8.88 45.04
CA LYS A 330 10.38 9.39 45.98
C LYS A 330 10.98 10.73 45.57
N THR A 331 11.13 10.99 44.26
CA THR A 331 11.77 12.21 43.77
C THR A 331 10.82 13.38 43.60
N HIS A 332 9.50 13.12 43.53
CA HIS A 332 8.48 14.13 43.28
C HIS A 332 7.46 14.29 44.41
N ALA A 333 7.45 13.38 45.39
CA ALA A 333 6.83 13.63 46.69
C ALA A 333 7.76 14.58 47.45
N GLY A 334 7.28 15.79 47.73
CA GLY A 334 7.99 16.79 48.54
C GLY A 334 8.30 16.28 49.94
#